data_AF-A0A9E0E7U3-F1
#
_entry.id   AF-A0A9E0E7U3-F1
#
_cell.length_a   1.000
_cell.length_b   1.000
_cell.length_c   1.000
_cell.angle_alpha   90.00
_cell.angle_beta   90.00
_cell.angle_gamma   90.00
#
_symmetry.space_group_name_H-M   'P 1'
#
loop_
_entity.id
_entity.type
_entity.pdbx_description
1 polymer ?
#
loop_
_entity_poly.entity_id
_entity_poly.type
_entity_poly.pdbx_seq_one_letter_code
_entity_poly.pdbx_strand_id
1 'polypeptide(L)'
;MKQRTKIIFLAYSALVIFMSSACIYMSHMIKSRYQDTSSEINIYKNVYVTNIEDNTITANMYGNIKKFNSGKIAEDVTGCLCDITVEDGKIVGVNTKTDVVSGKVLSVSQDSVEIEGYGSVKLDEDFIMYEKENSLISNYSSIIVGYALQDFIVADGEVCGAIKNKPLQADNIRVIIKTSGFRDIFFNEAVFCADSGMIVETGEESYETAPGETVVFNPDTEDFNEGRIKLIPKSGEIQFQSVNRGIGTPSYGGTIEVSLYDEGIVVVNEVGIEDYLKKVVPSEMPSGFNLEALKCQAVCARSYAYTELSNNYYSAYGAHIDDSIQFQVYNNSPRAESTDTAVDETAGQVLSYNGEVVKTYYYSTSCGSTTDVTLWGNTTENYPYFVAECVGGVDRGLTLTVESEFNTFIKGENEADYDYDCTLYRWSMEESVKEISEGFARSTGKNVGNIKDIEVLERVNGGAAVKVKVTGDKGETVIDSESAIRAAFGNANVDMNTKSGTTRYANLPSTFCVFEKVTEGKKLTGFKITGGGYGHGIGMSQNAANKMAESMTYAQILEFFYRGTTLTLISSQDNV
;
A
#
# COMPACT_ATOMS: atom_id res chain seq x y z
N MET A 1 -0.78 17.33 15.44
CA MET A 1 0.16 17.96 14.48
C MET A 1 1.00 16.97 13.67
N LYS A 2 1.14 15.68 14.06
CA LYS A 2 1.88 14.65 13.28
C LYS A 2 1.05 13.83 12.26
N GLN A 3 -0.23 14.17 12.07
CA GLN A 3 -1.16 13.42 11.20
C GLN A 3 -1.75 14.27 10.06
N ARG A 4 -1.72 15.61 10.18
CA ARG A 4 -2.00 16.52 9.05
C ARG A 4 -0.93 16.45 7.95
N THR A 5 0.27 15.98 8.29
CA THR A 5 1.31 15.61 7.31
C THR A 5 0.93 14.35 6.51
N LYS A 6 0.08 13.46 7.03
CA LYS A 6 -0.15 12.11 6.48
C LYS A 6 -1.21 12.01 5.38
N ILE A 7 -2.25 12.85 5.40
CA ILE A 7 -3.26 12.91 4.33
C ILE A 7 -2.83 13.87 3.22
N ILE A 8 -2.07 14.91 3.58
CA ILE A 8 -1.34 15.71 2.59
C ILE A 8 -0.40 14.80 1.81
N PHE A 9 0.26 13.81 2.44
CA PHE A 9 1.19 12.86 1.80
C PHE A 9 0.56 11.87 0.81
N LEU A 10 -0.66 11.36 1.02
CA LEU A 10 -1.32 10.41 0.10
C LEU A 10 -1.87 11.09 -1.16
N ALA A 11 -2.41 12.30 -1.01
CA ALA A 11 -2.67 13.16 -2.14
C ALA A 11 -1.35 13.66 -2.74
N TYR A 12 -0.33 13.99 -1.92
CA TYR A 12 1.00 14.40 -2.42
C TYR A 12 1.68 13.28 -3.18
N SER A 13 1.64 12.01 -2.83
CA SER A 13 2.44 11.00 -3.53
C SER A 13 1.91 10.74 -4.94
N ALA A 14 0.59 10.60 -5.10
CA ALA A 14 -0.04 10.54 -6.43
C ALA A 14 0.07 11.87 -7.20
N LEU A 15 -0.12 13.01 -6.52
CA LEU A 15 0.03 14.34 -7.10
C LEU A 15 1.51 14.69 -7.37
N VAL A 16 2.49 14.12 -6.67
CA VAL A 16 3.94 14.27 -6.86
C VAL A 16 4.40 13.33 -7.94
N ILE A 17 3.81 12.16 -8.18
CA ILE A 17 4.12 11.34 -9.36
C ILE A 17 3.58 12.03 -10.63
N PHE A 18 2.36 12.57 -10.58
CA PHE A 18 1.78 13.32 -11.69
C PHE A 18 2.43 14.70 -11.89
N MET A 19 2.72 15.43 -10.79
CA MET A 19 3.47 16.69 -10.84
C MET A 19 4.96 16.49 -11.05
N SER A 20 5.60 15.38 -10.71
CA SER A 20 7.02 15.15 -11.03
C SER A 20 7.14 14.93 -12.52
N SER A 21 6.32 14.08 -13.12
CA SER A 21 6.27 13.91 -14.57
C SER A 21 5.91 15.22 -15.27
N ALA A 22 4.92 15.97 -14.77
CA ALA A 22 4.51 17.26 -15.33
C ALA A 22 5.49 18.41 -15.05
N CYS A 23 6.23 18.41 -13.94
CA CYS A 23 7.27 19.40 -13.59
C CYS A 23 8.61 19.06 -14.22
N ILE A 24 8.94 17.79 -14.45
CA ILE A 24 10.06 17.36 -15.29
C ILE A 24 9.75 17.78 -16.73
N TYR A 25 8.54 17.48 -17.22
CA TYR A 25 8.08 17.93 -18.53
C TYR A 25 8.01 19.46 -18.61
N MET A 26 7.53 20.18 -17.58
CA MET A 26 7.50 21.65 -17.56
C MET A 26 8.89 22.27 -17.40
N SER A 27 9.77 21.75 -16.55
CA SER A 27 11.14 22.27 -16.37
C SER A 27 11.96 22.09 -17.65
N HIS A 28 11.86 20.92 -18.29
CA HIS A 28 12.49 20.65 -19.59
C HIS A 28 11.78 21.38 -20.74
N MET A 29 10.46 21.60 -20.68
CA MET A 29 9.75 22.46 -21.64
C MET A 29 10.09 23.95 -21.45
N ILE A 30 10.33 24.42 -20.23
CA ILE A 30 10.77 25.79 -19.96
C ILE A 30 12.18 25.97 -20.53
N LYS A 31 13.08 24.98 -20.33
CA LYS A 31 14.38 24.89 -21.03
C LYS A 31 14.23 24.83 -22.56
N SER A 32 13.12 24.33 -23.12
CA SER A 32 12.91 24.26 -24.59
C SER A 32 12.08 25.39 -25.20
N ARG A 33 11.39 26.21 -24.39
CA ARG A 33 10.50 27.31 -24.85
C ARG A 33 11.07 28.72 -24.64
N TYR A 34 12.10 28.89 -23.82
CA TYR A 34 12.81 30.16 -23.72
C TYR A 34 14.09 30.08 -24.54
N GLN A 35 14.06 30.59 -25.76
CA GLN A 35 15.15 31.34 -26.42
C GLN A 35 14.91 31.37 -27.93
N ASP A 36 14.50 32.54 -28.41
CA ASP A 36 14.54 32.89 -29.82
C ASP A 36 15.39 34.17 -29.91
N THR A 37 16.38 34.17 -30.80
CA THR A 37 17.28 35.28 -31.21
C THR A 37 18.64 35.50 -30.49
N SER A 38 19.52 34.49 -30.45
CA SER A 38 20.97 34.64 -30.74
C SER A 38 21.59 33.26 -31.02
N SER A 39 22.78 33.17 -31.64
CA SER A 39 23.46 31.88 -31.91
C SER A 39 23.82 31.16 -30.60
N GLU A 40 22.90 30.34 -30.09
CA GLU A 40 23.02 29.68 -28.79
C GLU A 40 23.34 28.19 -28.94
N ILE A 41 24.53 27.84 -28.44
CA ILE A 41 24.92 26.46 -28.18
C ILE A 41 24.07 25.96 -27.00
N ASN A 42 23.24 24.95 -27.23
CA ASN A 42 22.39 24.31 -26.23
C ASN A 42 22.93 22.91 -25.91
N ILE A 43 23.06 22.57 -24.63
CA ILE A 43 23.46 21.23 -24.18
C ILE A 43 22.23 20.56 -23.56
N TYR A 44 21.82 19.44 -24.15
CA TYR A 44 20.75 18.59 -23.66
C TYR A 44 21.34 17.35 -23.02
N LYS A 45 21.26 17.24 -21.69
CA LYS A 45 21.79 16.11 -20.95
C LYS A 45 20.84 14.91 -20.95
N ASN A 46 21.39 13.71 -20.78
CA ASN A 46 20.62 12.48 -20.53
C ASN A 46 19.52 12.23 -21.57
N VAL A 47 19.84 12.44 -22.84
CA VAL A 47 18.92 12.23 -23.98
C VAL A 47 19.04 10.80 -24.49
N TYR A 48 17.92 10.12 -24.67
CA TYR A 48 17.92 8.77 -25.23
C TYR A 48 17.92 8.80 -26.77
N VAL A 49 18.99 8.29 -27.39
CA VAL A 49 19.06 8.20 -28.86
C VAL A 49 18.35 6.94 -29.32
N THR A 50 17.27 7.10 -30.09
CA THR A 50 16.40 5.98 -30.48
C THR A 50 16.74 5.41 -31.85
N ASN A 51 17.30 6.22 -32.75
CA ASN A 51 17.65 5.78 -34.11
C ASN A 51 18.65 6.72 -34.78
N ILE A 52 19.46 6.18 -35.69
CA ILE A 52 20.39 6.93 -36.54
C ILE A 52 20.24 6.47 -37.99
N GLU A 53 19.80 7.35 -38.88
CA GLU A 53 19.61 7.08 -40.32
C GLU A 53 20.02 8.28 -41.16
N ASP A 54 20.75 8.08 -42.27
CA ASP A 54 21.08 9.11 -43.27
C ASP A 54 21.63 10.44 -42.69
N ASN A 55 22.57 10.36 -41.73
CA ASN A 55 23.10 11.50 -40.97
C ASN A 55 22.03 12.30 -40.19
N THR A 56 20.95 11.63 -39.80
CA THR A 56 19.92 12.16 -38.93
C THR A 56 19.91 11.35 -37.64
N ILE A 57 20.06 12.04 -36.51
CA ILE A 57 19.89 11.44 -35.18
C ILE A 57 18.45 11.68 -34.75
N THR A 58 17.73 10.60 -34.45
CA THR A 58 16.42 10.64 -33.79
C THR A 58 16.61 10.35 -32.32
N ALA A 59 16.12 11.25 -31.46
CA ALA A 59 16.29 11.14 -30.03
C ALA A 59 14.99 11.46 -29.29
N ASN A 60 14.72 10.71 -28.22
CA ASN A 60 13.69 11.05 -27.26
C ASN A 60 14.22 12.12 -26.30
N MET A 61 13.83 13.36 -26.57
CA MET A 61 14.20 14.54 -25.78
C MET A 61 13.12 14.78 -24.72
N TYR A 62 13.27 14.11 -23.57
CA TYR A 62 12.38 14.28 -22.42
C TYR A 62 10.89 14.04 -22.77
N GLY A 63 10.62 12.96 -23.50
CA GLY A 63 9.29 12.57 -23.96
C GLY A 63 8.92 13.10 -25.35
N ASN A 64 9.76 13.94 -25.96
CA ASN A 64 9.51 14.50 -27.28
C ASN A 64 10.51 13.93 -28.29
N ILE A 65 10.03 13.15 -29.26
CA ILE A 65 10.87 12.64 -30.33
C ILE A 65 11.29 13.82 -31.23
N LYS A 66 12.60 14.08 -31.31
CA LYS A 66 13.19 15.08 -32.20
C LYS A 66 14.16 14.43 -33.17
N LYS A 67 14.23 15.02 -34.36
CA LYS A 67 15.19 14.66 -35.40
C LYS A 67 16.15 15.82 -35.60
N PHE A 68 17.43 15.51 -35.59
CA PHE A 68 18.49 16.50 -35.80
C PHE A 68 19.33 16.07 -36.99
N ASN A 69 19.62 17.03 -37.85
CA ASN A 69 20.61 16.82 -38.90
C ASN A 69 21.99 16.88 -38.26
N SER A 70 22.79 15.84 -38.44
CA SER A 70 24.17 15.77 -37.99
C SER A 70 25.09 15.71 -39.20
N GLY A 71 26.37 16.05 -39.00
CA GLY A 71 27.40 15.71 -39.97
C GLY A 71 27.57 14.18 -40.09
N LYS A 72 28.65 13.74 -40.75
CA LYS A 72 28.99 12.31 -40.76
C LYS A 72 29.18 11.82 -39.32
N ILE A 73 28.29 10.94 -38.88
CA ILE A 73 28.33 10.37 -37.53
C ILE A 73 29.46 9.34 -37.48
N ALA A 74 30.35 9.48 -36.49
CA ALA A 74 31.56 8.66 -36.38
C ALA A 74 31.29 7.27 -35.77
N GLU A 75 30.27 7.15 -34.91
CA GLU A 75 29.95 5.96 -34.13
C GLU A 75 28.43 5.83 -33.95
N ASP A 76 27.90 4.61 -34.03
CA ASP A 76 26.48 4.34 -33.80
C ASP A 76 26.20 4.33 -32.30
N VAL A 77 25.42 5.30 -31.84
CA VAL A 77 25.04 5.50 -30.43
C VAL A 77 23.56 5.20 -30.20
N THR A 78 22.94 4.46 -31.12
CA THR A 78 21.55 4.03 -30.99
C THR A 78 21.35 3.19 -29.73
N GLY A 79 20.34 3.54 -28.93
CA GLY A 79 20.06 2.88 -27.67
C GLY A 79 20.90 3.39 -26.49
N CYS A 80 21.72 4.42 -26.68
CA CYS A 80 22.52 5.01 -25.61
C CYS A 80 21.87 6.27 -25.04
N LEU A 81 22.21 6.56 -23.78
CA LEU A 81 21.96 7.85 -23.14
C LEU A 81 23.12 8.79 -23.47
N CYS A 82 22.82 9.98 -23.99
CA CYS A 82 23.82 10.91 -24.49
C CYS A 82 23.59 12.34 -23.98
N ASP A 83 24.65 13.12 -23.83
CA ASP A 83 24.55 14.56 -23.77
C ASP A 83 24.77 15.13 -25.18
N ILE A 84 23.76 15.82 -25.72
CA ILE A 84 23.75 16.33 -27.09
C ILE A 84 23.92 17.83 -27.09
N THR A 85 24.95 18.32 -27.78
CA THR A 85 25.20 19.75 -28.00
C THR A 85 24.67 20.18 -29.36
N VAL A 86 23.76 21.15 -29.39
CA VAL A 86 23.09 21.67 -30.59
C VAL A 86 23.43 23.14 -30.77
N GLU A 87 23.90 23.51 -31.96
CA GLU A 87 24.16 24.89 -32.37
C GLU A 87 23.44 25.14 -33.71
N ASP A 88 22.64 26.21 -33.81
CA ASP A 88 21.85 26.56 -34.99
C ASP A 88 21.01 25.39 -35.57
N GLY A 89 20.45 24.55 -34.69
CA GLY A 89 19.63 23.39 -35.06
C GLY A 89 20.41 22.18 -35.59
N LYS A 90 21.75 22.20 -35.52
CA LYS A 90 22.63 21.09 -35.89
C LYS A 90 23.33 20.52 -34.67
N ILE A 91 23.52 19.20 -34.65
CA ILE A 91 24.34 18.56 -33.61
C ILE A 91 25.81 18.88 -33.89
N VAL A 92 26.46 19.51 -32.92
CA VAL A 92 27.90 19.83 -32.94
C VAL A 92 28.71 19.00 -31.93
N GLY A 93 28.04 18.28 -31.03
CA GLY A 93 28.68 17.35 -30.09
C GLY A 93 27.72 16.29 -29.58
N VAL A 94 28.23 15.07 -29.38
CA VAL A 94 27.53 13.95 -28.74
C VAL A 94 28.49 13.33 -27.75
N ASN A 95 28.13 13.34 -26.47
CA ASN A 95 28.86 12.64 -25.41
C ASN A 95 28.04 11.42 -24.99
N THR A 96 28.52 10.22 -25.31
CA THR A 96 27.81 8.97 -25.06
C THR A 96 28.17 8.41 -23.68
N LYS A 97 27.16 8.01 -22.91
CA LYS A 97 27.34 7.33 -21.63
C LYS A 97 27.17 5.82 -21.85
N THR A 98 28.26 5.07 -21.74
CA THR A 98 28.33 3.66 -22.17
C THR A 98 28.33 2.65 -21.03
N ASP A 99 28.58 3.07 -19.80
CA ASP A 99 28.62 2.14 -18.68
C ASP A 99 27.18 1.79 -18.29
N VAL A 100 26.85 0.50 -18.42
CA VAL A 100 25.53 -0.04 -18.16
C VAL A 100 25.61 -1.02 -17.00
N VAL A 101 24.76 -0.81 -16.00
CA VAL A 101 24.59 -1.71 -14.86
C VAL A 101 23.18 -2.27 -14.90
N SER A 102 23.08 -3.60 -14.83
CA SER A 102 21.80 -4.30 -14.78
C SER A 102 21.79 -5.21 -13.56
N GLY A 103 20.74 -5.18 -12.77
CA GLY A 103 20.61 -5.98 -11.56
C GLY A 103 19.27 -5.76 -10.86
N LYS A 104 18.98 -6.60 -9.87
CA LYS A 104 17.80 -6.43 -9.03
C LYS A 104 17.94 -5.15 -8.21
N VAL A 105 16.93 -4.28 -8.23
CA VAL A 105 16.94 -3.09 -7.38
C VAL A 105 16.63 -3.49 -5.95
N LEU A 106 17.56 -3.26 -5.02
CA LEU A 106 17.39 -3.62 -3.61
C LEU A 106 16.75 -2.50 -2.81
N SER A 107 17.03 -1.23 -3.14
CA SER A 107 16.37 -0.05 -2.58
C SER A 107 16.49 1.14 -3.53
N VAL A 108 15.59 2.11 -3.43
CA VAL A 108 15.65 3.35 -4.20
C VAL A 108 15.09 4.51 -3.40
N SER A 109 15.79 5.64 -3.42
CA SER A 109 15.36 6.91 -2.84
C SER A 109 15.49 8.01 -3.89
N GLN A 110 15.24 9.26 -3.49
CA GLN A 110 15.51 10.42 -4.35
C GLN A 110 17.01 10.64 -4.60
N ASP A 111 17.87 10.12 -3.71
CA ASP A 111 19.30 10.42 -3.68
C ASP A 111 20.14 9.29 -4.29
N SER A 112 19.65 8.03 -4.22
CA SER A 112 20.42 6.86 -4.63
C SER A 112 19.54 5.67 -5.03
N VAL A 113 20.15 4.74 -5.76
CA VAL A 113 19.62 3.40 -6.04
C VAL A 113 20.64 2.34 -5.63
N GLU A 114 20.19 1.33 -4.91
CA GLU A 114 20.98 0.16 -4.55
C GLU A 114 20.68 -0.97 -5.54
N ILE A 115 21.71 -1.43 -6.25
CA ILE A 115 21.59 -2.47 -7.28
C ILE A 115 22.36 -3.71 -6.80
N GLU A 116 21.70 -4.86 -6.80
CA GLU A 116 22.28 -6.13 -6.39
C GLU A 116 23.56 -6.44 -7.20
N GLY A 117 24.64 -6.76 -6.50
CA GLY A 117 25.95 -7.04 -7.09
C GLY A 117 26.76 -5.80 -7.50
N TYR A 118 26.21 -4.59 -7.36
CA TYR A 118 26.91 -3.33 -7.66
C TYR A 118 26.97 -2.37 -6.45
N GLY A 119 25.97 -2.42 -5.57
CA GLY A 119 25.89 -1.60 -4.37
C GLY A 119 25.05 -0.33 -4.56
N SER A 120 25.19 0.61 -3.62
CA SER A 120 24.45 1.87 -3.61
C SER A 120 25.16 2.93 -4.44
N VAL A 121 24.44 3.52 -5.39
CA VAL A 121 24.94 4.51 -6.34
C VAL A 121 24.07 5.75 -6.28
N LYS A 122 24.68 6.93 -6.29
CA LYS A 122 23.94 8.19 -6.32
C LYS A 122 23.21 8.38 -7.64
N LEU A 123 22.04 9.02 -7.57
CA LEU A 123 21.30 9.47 -8.74
C LEU A 123 21.80 10.86 -9.16
N ASP A 124 22.04 11.04 -10.45
CA ASP A 124 22.33 12.33 -11.06
C ASP A 124 21.14 13.30 -10.87
N GLU A 125 21.41 14.60 -10.71
CA GLU A 125 20.36 15.62 -10.53
C GLU A 125 19.37 15.71 -11.71
N ASP A 126 19.85 15.40 -12.91
CA ASP A 126 19.11 15.35 -14.17
C ASP A 126 18.71 13.89 -14.51
N PHE A 127 18.65 12.97 -13.52
CA PHE A 127 18.25 11.58 -13.72
C PHE A 127 16.89 11.47 -14.42
N ILE A 128 16.83 10.62 -15.45
CA ILE A 128 15.61 10.36 -16.19
C ILE A 128 15.52 8.90 -16.60
N MET A 129 14.30 8.37 -16.59
CA MET A 129 14.00 7.06 -17.10
C MET A 129 13.27 7.13 -18.43
N TYR A 130 13.63 6.23 -19.35
CA TYR A 130 12.97 6.05 -20.63
C TYR A 130 12.39 4.64 -20.71
N GLU A 131 11.21 4.51 -21.31
CA GLU A 131 10.72 3.20 -21.75
C GLU A 131 11.19 2.92 -23.17
N LYS A 132 11.79 1.75 -23.38
CA LYS A 132 12.46 1.41 -24.64
C LYS A 132 11.53 1.44 -25.86
N GLU A 133 10.27 1.04 -25.68
CA GLU A 133 9.33 0.79 -26.79
C GLU A 133 8.47 2.00 -27.16
N ASN A 134 8.50 3.08 -26.38
CA ASN A 134 7.63 4.22 -26.58
C ASN A 134 8.36 5.53 -26.20
N SER A 135 7.64 6.66 -26.23
CA SER A 135 8.21 7.96 -25.87
C SER A 135 8.00 8.32 -24.41
N LEU A 136 7.52 7.40 -23.57
CA LEU A 136 7.25 7.67 -22.16
C LEU A 136 8.55 7.87 -21.41
N ILE A 137 8.49 8.82 -20.49
CA ILE A 137 9.55 9.12 -19.55
C ILE A 137 9.00 9.05 -18.13
N SER A 138 9.87 8.69 -17.20
CA SER A 138 9.57 8.68 -15.77
C SER A 138 10.82 9.04 -14.96
N ASN A 139 10.74 8.92 -13.65
CA ASN A 139 11.86 9.18 -12.74
C ASN A 139 12.05 8.01 -11.78
N TYR A 140 12.93 8.19 -10.80
CA TYR A 140 13.26 7.16 -9.81
C TYR A 140 12.03 6.62 -9.06
N SER A 141 10.95 7.40 -8.92
CA SER A 141 9.72 6.97 -8.22
C SER A 141 8.91 5.93 -8.98
N SER A 142 9.28 5.63 -10.24
CA SER A 142 8.71 4.53 -11.03
C SER A 142 9.57 3.26 -11.00
N ILE A 143 10.74 3.29 -10.34
CA ILE A 143 11.59 2.10 -10.16
C ILE A 143 10.93 1.16 -9.16
N ILE A 144 10.73 -0.09 -9.55
CA ILE A 144 10.15 -1.12 -8.69
C ILE A 144 11.30 -1.90 -8.03
N VAL A 145 11.33 -1.91 -6.69
CA VAL A 145 12.30 -2.70 -5.91
C VAL A 145 12.02 -4.20 -6.04
N GLY A 146 13.03 -5.05 -5.81
CA GLY A 146 12.91 -6.50 -5.92
C GLY A 146 12.96 -7.07 -7.33
N TYR A 147 13.10 -6.23 -8.36
CA TYR A 147 13.16 -6.67 -9.76
C TYR A 147 14.28 -5.98 -10.55
N ALA A 148 14.67 -6.62 -11.66
CA ALA A 148 15.68 -6.15 -12.59
C ALA A 148 15.03 -5.76 -13.94
N LEU A 149 14.22 -4.70 -13.94
CA LEU A 149 13.35 -4.31 -15.07
C LEU A 149 13.98 -3.30 -16.04
N GLN A 150 15.05 -2.66 -15.61
CA GLN A 150 15.72 -1.59 -16.33
C GLN A 150 17.23 -1.77 -16.29
N ASP A 151 17.87 -1.24 -17.33
CA ASP A 151 19.31 -1.04 -17.38
C ASP A 151 19.62 0.37 -16.88
N PHE A 152 20.54 0.50 -15.94
CA PHE A 152 21.01 1.77 -15.39
C PHE A 152 22.23 2.26 -16.15
N ILE A 153 22.23 3.53 -16.54
CA ILE A 153 23.35 4.16 -17.26
C ILE A 153 24.15 4.98 -16.27
N VAL A 154 25.41 4.62 -16.09
CA VAL A 154 26.32 5.23 -15.11
C VAL A 154 27.36 6.08 -15.86
N ALA A 155 27.65 7.26 -15.32
CA ALA A 155 28.79 8.06 -15.74
C ALA A 155 29.29 8.88 -14.54
N ASP A 156 30.60 9.12 -14.46
CA ASP A 156 31.23 9.90 -13.38
C ASP A 156 30.88 9.42 -11.95
N GLY A 157 30.56 8.12 -11.79
CA GLY A 157 30.19 7.51 -10.51
C GLY A 157 28.74 7.71 -10.08
N GLU A 158 27.90 8.29 -10.94
CA GLU A 158 26.48 8.51 -10.70
C GLU A 158 25.62 7.80 -11.75
N VAL A 159 24.41 7.41 -11.37
CA VAL A 159 23.41 6.91 -12.30
C VAL A 159 22.75 8.10 -12.98
N CYS A 160 23.07 8.30 -14.26
CA CYS A 160 22.55 9.40 -15.07
C CYS A 160 21.13 9.14 -15.62
N GLY A 161 20.73 7.88 -15.74
CA GLY A 161 19.41 7.52 -16.24
C GLY A 161 19.17 6.03 -16.21
N ALA A 162 17.96 5.60 -16.58
CA ALA A 162 17.67 4.19 -16.75
C ALA A 162 16.75 3.92 -17.95
N ILE A 163 16.88 2.75 -18.55
CA ILE A 163 16.09 2.31 -19.70
C ILE A 163 15.28 1.09 -19.27
N LYS A 164 13.97 1.28 -19.05
CA LYS A 164 13.04 0.17 -18.77
C LYS A 164 12.84 -0.65 -20.03
N ASN A 165 13.19 -1.93 -19.95
CA ASN A 165 13.26 -2.81 -21.11
C ASN A 165 12.63 -4.20 -20.86
N LYS A 166 12.10 -4.44 -19.67
CA LYS A 166 11.38 -5.67 -19.32
C LYS A 166 10.05 -5.35 -18.65
N PRO A 167 9.00 -6.15 -18.92
CA PRO A 167 7.75 -6.07 -18.17
C PRO A 167 7.95 -6.58 -16.74
N LEU A 168 7.11 -6.13 -15.82
CA LEU A 168 7.08 -6.68 -14.46
C LEU A 168 6.50 -8.10 -14.50
N GLN A 169 7.31 -9.09 -14.11
CA GLN A 169 6.84 -10.43 -13.80
C GLN A 169 6.88 -10.61 -12.27
N ALA A 170 5.73 -10.42 -11.65
CA ALA A 170 5.60 -10.33 -10.20
C ALA A 170 5.54 -11.71 -9.52
N ASP A 171 6.68 -12.38 -9.41
CA ASP A 171 6.77 -13.70 -8.77
C ASP A 171 6.97 -13.62 -7.24
N ASN A 172 7.61 -12.54 -6.76
CA ASN A 172 7.97 -12.33 -5.36
C ASN A 172 7.36 -11.05 -4.78
N ILE A 173 7.27 -10.98 -3.46
CA ILE A 173 6.96 -9.77 -2.71
C ILE A 173 8.03 -9.57 -1.63
N ARG A 174 8.21 -8.32 -1.21
CA ARG A 174 9.23 -7.86 -0.25
C ARG A 174 8.52 -7.11 0.85
N VAL A 175 8.53 -7.67 2.05
CA VAL A 175 7.70 -7.24 3.18
C VAL A 175 8.58 -6.79 4.33
N ILE A 176 8.43 -5.55 4.79
CA ILE A 176 9.04 -5.12 6.06
C ILE A 176 8.37 -5.86 7.21
N ILE A 177 9.18 -6.47 8.07
CA ILE A 177 8.71 -7.08 9.30
C ILE A 177 8.78 -6.05 10.42
N LYS A 178 7.64 -5.61 10.95
CA LYS A 178 7.60 -4.60 12.01
C LYS A 178 7.99 -5.16 13.38
N THR A 179 8.35 -4.30 14.33
CA THR A 179 8.52 -4.68 15.73
C THR A 179 7.21 -5.22 16.33
N SER A 180 7.31 -5.96 17.45
CA SER A 180 6.16 -6.56 18.13
C SER A 180 5.03 -5.55 18.41
N GLY A 181 3.80 -5.94 18.09
CA GLY A 181 2.62 -5.07 18.12
C GLY A 181 2.50 -4.13 16.92
N PHE A 182 3.24 -4.39 15.83
CA PHE A 182 3.23 -3.59 14.59
C PHE A 182 3.61 -2.12 14.81
N ARG A 183 4.50 -1.83 15.78
CA ARG A 183 4.72 -0.46 16.28
C ARG A 183 5.66 0.36 15.42
N ASP A 184 6.77 -0.23 14.99
CA ASP A 184 7.86 0.44 14.28
C ASP A 184 8.49 -0.51 13.26
N ILE A 185 9.31 0.01 12.34
CA ILE A 185 10.11 -0.77 11.39
C ILE A 185 11.57 -0.94 11.83
N PHE A 186 12.02 -0.13 12.82
CA PHE A 186 13.41 -0.13 13.28
C PHE A 186 13.62 -1.00 14.52
N PHE A 187 14.66 -1.83 14.47
CA PHE A 187 15.12 -2.68 15.56
C PHE A 187 16.48 -2.20 16.08
N ASN A 188 16.70 -2.29 17.39
CA ASN A 188 18.04 -2.14 17.98
C ASN A 188 18.81 -3.45 18.00
N GLU A 189 18.11 -4.58 17.84
CA GLU A 189 18.71 -5.92 17.80
C GLU A 189 17.79 -6.85 17.01
N ALA A 190 18.34 -7.58 16.05
CA ALA A 190 17.64 -8.56 15.22
C ALA A 190 18.30 -9.94 15.39
N VAL A 191 17.54 -10.89 15.93
CA VAL A 191 18.01 -12.22 16.30
C VAL A 191 17.31 -13.28 15.47
N PHE A 192 18.08 -14.15 14.81
CA PHE A 192 17.56 -15.17 13.90
C PHE A 192 18.12 -16.55 14.23
N CYS A 193 17.31 -17.58 14.02
CA CYS A 193 17.79 -18.97 13.99
C CYS A 193 17.00 -19.77 12.95
N ALA A 194 17.54 -20.90 12.51
CA ALA A 194 16.84 -21.82 11.61
C ALA A 194 17.10 -23.26 12.04
N ASP A 195 16.06 -24.09 12.06
CA ASP A 195 16.17 -25.51 12.48
C ASP A 195 17.12 -26.29 11.58
N SER A 196 17.25 -25.90 10.31
CA SER A 196 18.16 -26.51 9.33
C SER A 196 19.53 -25.84 9.27
N GLY A 197 19.72 -24.72 9.98
CA GLY A 197 20.79 -23.76 9.75
C GLY A 197 20.47 -22.83 8.56
N MET A 198 21.29 -21.80 8.38
CA MET A 198 21.13 -20.80 7.33
C MET A 198 22.46 -20.47 6.68
N ILE A 199 22.40 -19.93 5.46
CA ILE A 199 23.51 -19.27 4.79
C ILE A 199 23.37 -17.78 5.10
N VAL A 200 24.45 -17.16 5.56
CA VAL A 200 24.55 -15.71 5.78
C VAL A 200 25.50 -15.15 4.73
N GLU A 201 25.01 -14.23 3.89
CA GLU A 201 25.78 -13.57 2.85
C GLU A 201 25.96 -12.09 3.19
N THR A 202 27.20 -11.60 3.08
CA THR A 202 27.57 -10.20 3.27
C THR A 202 28.65 -9.82 2.26
N GLY A 203 28.39 -8.80 1.43
CA GLY A 203 29.27 -8.46 0.31
C GLY A 203 29.55 -9.66 -0.61
N GLU A 204 30.83 -10.00 -0.77
CA GLU A 204 31.29 -11.19 -1.52
C GLU A 204 31.49 -12.44 -0.63
N GLU A 205 31.33 -12.30 0.69
CA GLU A 205 31.56 -13.38 1.65
C GLU A 205 30.25 -14.09 2.03
N SER A 206 30.38 -15.37 2.38
CA SER A 206 29.28 -16.13 2.98
C SER A 206 29.78 -17.17 3.96
N TYR A 207 28.93 -17.47 4.95
CA TYR A 207 29.16 -18.57 5.88
C TYR A 207 27.85 -19.30 6.17
N GLU A 208 27.99 -20.51 6.70
CA GLU A 208 26.87 -21.37 7.04
C GLU A 208 26.78 -21.57 8.55
N THR A 209 25.56 -21.50 9.09
CA THR A 209 25.31 -21.81 10.50
C THR A 209 24.95 -23.29 10.69
N ALA A 210 25.17 -23.79 11.90
CA ALA A 210 24.66 -25.08 12.34
C ALA A 210 23.13 -25.01 12.61
N PRO A 211 22.42 -26.16 12.54
CA PRO A 211 21.04 -26.28 13.00
C PRO A 211 20.78 -25.63 14.37
N GLY A 212 19.83 -24.69 14.43
CA GLY A 212 19.45 -23.98 15.65
C GLY A 212 20.46 -22.94 16.15
N GLU A 213 21.59 -22.75 15.48
CA GLU A 213 22.54 -21.69 15.79
C GLU A 213 21.88 -20.32 15.56
N THR A 214 22.13 -19.41 16.50
CA THR A 214 21.55 -18.07 16.52
C THR A 214 22.53 -17.06 15.95
N VAL A 215 22.03 -16.20 15.06
CA VAL A 215 22.75 -15.05 14.50
C VAL A 215 22.11 -13.77 15.05
N VAL A 216 22.95 -12.83 15.50
CA VAL A 216 22.51 -11.59 16.15
C VAL A 216 23.10 -10.40 15.39
N PHE A 217 22.24 -9.46 15.02
CA PHE A 217 22.62 -8.18 14.44
C PHE A 217 22.25 -7.05 15.37
N ASN A 218 23.18 -6.12 15.59
CA ASN A 218 22.97 -4.85 16.29
C ASN A 218 23.67 -3.73 15.50
N PRO A 219 23.44 -2.44 15.81
CA PRO A 219 24.04 -1.34 15.05
C PRO A 219 25.58 -1.34 14.96
N ASP A 220 26.27 -2.07 15.84
CA ASP A 220 27.73 -2.18 15.84
C ASP A 220 28.24 -3.41 15.05
N THR A 221 27.36 -4.19 14.41
CA THR A 221 27.75 -5.35 13.58
C THR A 221 28.58 -4.90 12.37
N GLU A 222 29.85 -5.33 12.31
CA GLU A 222 30.82 -4.92 11.28
C GLU A 222 30.38 -5.30 9.85
N ASP A 223 29.64 -6.39 9.68
CA ASP A 223 29.15 -6.87 8.39
C ASP A 223 28.30 -5.82 7.64
N PHE A 224 27.67 -4.88 8.37
CA PHE A 224 26.91 -3.79 7.73
C PHE A 224 27.80 -2.83 6.92
N ASN A 225 29.12 -2.83 7.13
CA ASN A 225 30.05 -2.05 6.31
C ASN A 225 30.14 -2.56 4.86
N GLU A 226 29.83 -3.85 4.65
CA GLU A 226 29.75 -4.47 3.31
C GLU A 226 28.34 -4.34 2.70
N GLY A 227 27.43 -3.68 3.42
CA GLY A 227 26.07 -3.36 2.98
C GLY A 227 25.01 -4.30 3.56
N ARG A 228 24.06 -4.67 2.71
CA ARG A 228 22.89 -5.46 3.10
C ARG A 228 23.26 -6.93 3.29
N ILE A 229 22.84 -7.49 4.43
CA ILE A 229 23.09 -8.88 4.80
C ILE A 229 21.90 -9.73 4.41
N LYS A 230 22.13 -10.90 3.80
CA LYS A 230 21.07 -11.87 3.43
C LYS A 230 21.17 -13.12 4.28
N LEU A 231 20.03 -13.61 4.73
CA LEU A 231 19.87 -14.86 5.44
C LEU A 231 18.98 -15.78 4.60
N ILE A 232 19.50 -16.94 4.23
CA ILE A 232 18.83 -17.92 3.38
C ILE A 232 18.74 -19.24 4.16
N PRO A 233 17.55 -19.79 4.45
CA PRO A 233 17.45 -21.06 5.16
C PRO A 233 17.99 -22.18 4.28
N LYS A 234 18.76 -23.11 4.85
CA LYS A 234 19.20 -24.31 4.12
C LYS A 234 18.01 -25.19 3.70
N SER A 235 16.99 -25.22 4.55
CA SER A 235 15.66 -25.76 4.25
C SER A 235 14.63 -25.20 5.22
N GLY A 236 13.35 -25.15 4.82
CA GLY A 236 12.27 -24.68 5.68
C GLY A 236 12.29 -23.16 5.86
N GLU A 237 12.28 -22.70 7.11
CA GLU A 237 12.05 -21.30 7.46
C GLU A 237 13.09 -20.78 8.48
N ILE A 238 13.29 -19.46 8.48
CA ILE A 238 14.08 -18.73 9.48
C ILE A 238 13.13 -18.19 10.54
N GLN A 239 13.38 -18.51 11.80
CA GLN A 239 12.69 -17.90 12.94
C GLN A 239 13.27 -16.51 13.23
N PHE A 240 12.41 -15.51 13.37
CA PHE A 240 12.82 -14.17 13.80
C PHE A 240 12.50 -13.98 15.29
N GLN A 241 13.51 -14.17 16.13
CA GLN A 241 13.37 -14.20 17.59
C GLN A 241 13.15 -12.84 18.23
N SER A 242 13.55 -11.75 17.57
CA SER A 242 13.32 -10.37 18.08
C SER A 242 11.87 -9.91 17.92
N VAL A 243 10.98 -10.76 17.42
CA VAL A 243 9.61 -10.36 17.12
C VAL A 243 8.58 -11.37 17.62
N ASN A 244 7.44 -10.85 18.08
CA ASN A 244 6.30 -11.63 18.53
C ASN A 244 5.04 -11.22 17.75
N ARG A 245 4.26 -12.22 17.36
CA ARG A 245 3.00 -12.14 16.64
C ARG A 245 1.93 -12.95 17.39
N GLY A 246 0.70 -12.99 16.89
CA GLY A 246 -0.38 -13.81 17.46
C GLY A 246 -0.04 -15.30 17.61
N ILE A 247 0.92 -15.80 16.82
CA ILE A 247 1.47 -17.16 16.89
C ILE A 247 2.64 -17.36 17.86
N GLY A 248 3.05 -16.31 18.59
CA GLY A 248 4.30 -16.31 19.33
C GLY A 248 5.46 -15.84 18.44
N THR A 249 6.57 -16.57 18.43
CA THR A 249 7.73 -16.23 17.61
C THR A 249 7.52 -16.71 16.17
N PRO A 250 7.43 -15.81 15.17
CA PRO A 250 7.16 -16.19 13.80
C PRO A 250 8.40 -16.74 13.10
N SER A 251 8.15 -17.57 12.08
CA SER A 251 9.15 -18.04 11.12
C SER A 251 8.77 -17.63 9.70
N TYR A 252 9.76 -17.46 8.83
CA TYR A 252 9.61 -16.93 7.47
C TYR A 252 10.37 -17.80 6.48
N GLY A 253 9.71 -18.17 5.38
CA GLY A 253 10.39 -18.77 4.23
C GLY A 253 11.02 -17.71 3.33
N GLY A 254 11.64 -18.13 2.23
CA GLY A 254 12.34 -17.23 1.32
C GLY A 254 13.63 -16.68 1.93
N THR A 255 13.96 -15.44 1.59
CA THR A 255 15.17 -14.75 2.06
C THR A 255 14.81 -13.66 3.06
N ILE A 256 15.58 -13.56 4.13
CA ILE A 256 15.54 -12.42 5.04
C ILE A 256 16.71 -11.50 4.70
N GLU A 257 16.43 -10.22 4.51
CA GLU A 257 17.43 -9.19 4.33
C GLU A 257 17.46 -8.27 5.54
N VAL A 258 18.66 -7.93 5.98
CA VAL A 258 18.91 -7.09 7.14
C VAL A 258 19.78 -5.91 6.70
N SER A 259 19.35 -4.70 7.01
CA SER A 259 20.08 -3.47 6.66
C SER A 259 20.06 -2.47 7.80
N LEU A 260 21.17 -1.74 7.95
CA LEU A 260 21.30 -0.69 8.96
C LEU A 260 20.98 0.68 8.35
N TYR A 261 20.12 1.43 9.04
CA TYR A 261 19.81 2.83 8.78
C TYR A 261 20.13 3.68 10.02
N ASP A 262 20.16 5.00 9.89
CA ASP A 262 20.46 5.93 10.99
C ASP A 262 19.55 5.71 12.22
N GLU A 263 18.29 5.35 11.99
CA GLU A 263 17.31 5.09 13.05
C GLU A 263 17.37 3.67 13.64
N GLY A 264 18.02 2.72 12.96
CA GLY A 264 18.18 1.34 13.41
C GLY A 264 18.13 0.30 12.28
N ILE A 265 18.02 -0.96 12.67
CA ILE A 265 18.00 -2.10 11.75
C ILE A 265 16.60 -2.26 11.14
N VAL A 266 16.53 -2.42 9.83
CA VAL A 266 15.30 -2.81 9.11
C VAL A 266 15.44 -4.25 8.62
N VAL A 267 14.37 -5.02 8.75
CA VAL A 267 14.28 -6.42 8.34
C VAL A 267 13.23 -6.57 7.25
N VAL A 268 13.62 -7.11 6.11
CA VAL A 268 12.75 -7.34 4.95
C VAL A 268 12.71 -8.83 4.66
N ASN A 269 11.52 -9.40 4.46
CA ASN A 269 11.35 -10.75 3.94
C ASN A 269 11.00 -10.71 2.45
N GLU A 270 11.88 -11.26 1.61
CA GLU A 270 11.59 -11.55 0.20
C GLU A 270 11.08 -12.99 0.07
N VAL A 271 9.88 -13.16 -0.48
CA VAL A 271 9.20 -14.45 -0.55
C VAL A 271 8.29 -14.50 -1.78
N GLY A 272 8.07 -15.70 -2.33
CA GLY A 272 7.11 -15.91 -3.42
C GLY A 272 5.70 -15.48 -3.03
N ILE A 273 4.95 -14.86 -3.95
CA ILE A 273 3.63 -14.29 -3.61
C ILE A 273 2.67 -15.37 -3.09
N GLU A 274 2.68 -16.58 -3.64
CA GLU A 274 1.78 -17.65 -3.16
C GLU A 274 2.14 -18.11 -1.73
N ASP A 275 3.42 -18.17 -1.37
CA ASP A 275 3.85 -18.48 -0.01
C ASP A 275 3.57 -17.34 0.97
N TYR A 276 3.65 -16.09 0.51
CA TYR A 276 3.18 -14.92 1.25
C TYR A 276 1.69 -15.04 1.58
N LEU A 277 0.87 -15.36 0.58
CA LEU A 277 -0.58 -15.48 0.74
C LEU A 277 -0.99 -16.61 1.70
N LYS A 278 -0.24 -17.71 1.74
CA LYS A 278 -0.44 -18.79 2.73
C LYS A 278 -0.29 -18.36 4.18
N LYS A 279 0.33 -17.21 4.44
CA LYS A 279 0.43 -16.60 5.77
C LYS A 279 -0.43 -15.34 5.93
N VAL A 280 -0.91 -14.74 4.84
CA VAL A 280 -1.90 -13.64 4.88
C VAL A 280 -3.31 -14.17 5.09
N VAL A 281 -3.76 -15.12 4.26
CA VAL A 281 -5.14 -15.62 4.31
C VAL A 281 -5.56 -16.08 5.71
N PRO A 282 -4.80 -16.93 6.44
CA PRO A 282 -5.17 -17.31 7.81
C PRO A 282 -5.04 -16.16 8.83
N SER A 283 -4.24 -15.14 8.53
CA SER A 283 -4.07 -13.96 9.39
C SER A 283 -5.20 -12.95 9.23
N GLU A 284 -5.87 -12.95 8.07
CA GLU A 284 -6.98 -12.06 7.74
C GLU A 284 -8.36 -12.71 7.93
N MET A 285 -8.48 -13.99 7.61
CA MET A 285 -9.75 -14.72 7.63
C MET A 285 -9.61 -16.02 8.45
N PRO A 286 -10.57 -16.35 9.35
CA PRO A 286 -10.49 -17.58 10.13
C PRO A 286 -10.43 -18.82 9.24
N SER A 287 -9.47 -19.71 9.50
CA SER A 287 -9.26 -20.93 8.70
C SER A 287 -10.42 -21.92 8.69
N GLY A 288 -11.35 -21.81 9.65
CA GLY A 288 -12.58 -22.59 9.71
C GLY A 288 -13.72 -22.07 8.83
N PHE A 289 -13.52 -20.97 8.09
CA PHE A 289 -14.49 -20.46 7.12
C PHE A 289 -14.62 -21.39 5.92
N ASN A 290 -15.73 -21.24 5.19
CA ASN A 290 -16.00 -21.99 3.98
C ASN A 290 -14.88 -21.78 2.94
N LEU A 291 -14.48 -22.86 2.25
CA LEU A 291 -13.41 -22.83 1.26
C LEU A 291 -13.64 -21.77 0.17
N GLU A 292 -14.88 -21.55 -0.28
CA GLU A 292 -15.17 -20.54 -1.30
C GLU A 292 -14.98 -19.11 -0.76
N ALA A 293 -15.19 -18.87 0.54
CA ALA A 293 -14.87 -17.59 1.16
C ALA A 293 -13.36 -17.40 1.34
N LEU A 294 -12.63 -18.47 1.71
CA LEU A 294 -11.17 -18.46 1.75
C LEU A 294 -10.57 -18.17 0.37
N LYS A 295 -11.16 -18.71 -0.71
CA LYS A 295 -10.79 -18.39 -2.10
C LYS A 295 -11.02 -16.93 -2.44
N CYS A 296 -12.15 -16.35 -2.01
CA CYS A 296 -12.39 -14.91 -2.16
C CYS A 296 -11.28 -14.11 -1.48
N GLN A 297 -10.90 -14.47 -0.25
CA GLN A 297 -9.83 -13.82 0.50
C GLN A 297 -8.47 -13.98 -0.20
N ALA A 298 -8.16 -15.15 -0.75
CA ALA A 298 -6.92 -15.40 -1.48
C ALA A 298 -6.82 -14.52 -2.74
N VAL A 299 -7.87 -14.46 -3.56
CA VAL A 299 -7.91 -13.61 -4.76
C VAL A 299 -7.82 -12.12 -4.40
N CYS A 300 -8.56 -11.66 -3.39
CA CYS A 300 -8.47 -10.27 -2.93
C CYS A 300 -7.07 -9.97 -2.41
N ALA A 301 -6.51 -10.84 -1.56
CA ALA A 301 -5.18 -10.61 -1.01
C ALA A 301 -4.11 -10.58 -2.10
N ARG A 302 -4.21 -11.43 -3.11
CA ARG A 302 -3.33 -11.42 -4.28
C ARG A 302 -3.47 -10.13 -5.08
N SER A 303 -4.69 -9.76 -5.44
CA SER A 303 -4.96 -8.55 -6.23
C SER A 303 -4.42 -7.31 -5.52
N TYR A 304 -4.64 -7.19 -4.21
CA TYR A 304 -4.06 -6.15 -3.37
C TYR A 304 -2.53 -6.13 -3.43
N ALA A 305 -1.89 -7.27 -3.15
CA ALA A 305 -0.44 -7.41 -3.16
C ALA A 305 0.18 -6.97 -4.50
N TYR A 306 -0.41 -7.37 -5.63
CA TYR A 306 0.05 -6.97 -6.96
C TYR A 306 -0.05 -5.47 -7.20
N THR A 307 -1.14 -4.82 -6.76
CA THR A 307 -1.27 -3.36 -6.89
C THR A 307 -0.30 -2.56 -6.00
N GLU A 308 0.25 -3.18 -4.95
CA GLU A 308 1.23 -2.51 -4.07
C GLU A 308 2.68 -2.59 -4.58
N LEU A 309 2.97 -3.49 -5.52
CA LEU A 309 4.34 -3.66 -6.04
C LEU A 309 4.88 -2.36 -6.65
N SER A 310 4.06 -1.66 -7.43
CA SER A 310 4.45 -0.41 -8.10
C SER A 310 4.19 0.87 -7.29
N ASN A 311 3.65 0.75 -6.07
CA ASN A 311 3.30 1.91 -5.24
C ASN A 311 4.52 2.52 -4.51
N ASN A 312 5.63 1.77 -4.44
CA ASN A 312 6.94 2.26 -3.95
C ASN A 312 6.95 2.84 -2.53
N TYR A 313 5.99 2.45 -1.68
CA TYR A 313 5.79 3.02 -0.36
C TYR A 313 7.01 2.89 0.56
N TYR A 314 7.70 1.75 0.51
CA TYR A 314 8.91 1.45 1.27
C TYR A 314 10.14 1.23 0.39
N SER A 315 10.15 1.83 -0.81
CA SER A 315 11.23 1.68 -1.79
C SER A 315 12.61 2.06 -1.21
N ALA A 316 12.69 3.10 -0.39
CA ALA A 316 13.93 3.51 0.29
C ALA A 316 14.48 2.46 1.29
N TYR A 317 13.60 1.60 1.80
CA TYR A 317 13.96 0.48 2.69
C TYR A 317 14.05 -0.85 1.94
N GLY A 318 13.80 -0.83 0.63
CA GLY A 318 13.87 -2.01 -0.21
C GLY A 318 12.67 -2.94 -0.11
N ALA A 319 11.48 -2.43 0.20
CA ALA A 319 10.28 -3.24 0.33
C ALA A 319 9.07 -2.63 -0.39
N HIS A 320 8.09 -3.48 -0.68
CA HIS A 320 6.81 -3.09 -1.27
C HIS A 320 5.84 -2.64 -0.18
N ILE A 321 5.71 -3.44 0.89
CA ILE A 321 4.69 -3.31 1.94
C ILE A 321 5.25 -3.63 3.33
N ASP A 322 4.44 -3.43 4.38
CA ASP A 322 4.71 -3.96 5.72
C ASP A 322 3.70 -5.04 6.14
N ASP A 323 3.99 -5.74 7.24
CA ASP A 323 3.23 -6.92 7.70
C ASP A 323 2.02 -6.61 8.59
N SER A 324 1.52 -5.37 8.59
CA SER A 324 0.43 -4.92 9.46
C SER A 324 -0.87 -4.59 8.74
N ILE A 325 -1.90 -4.21 9.51
CA ILE A 325 -3.20 -3.73 9.01
C ILE A 325 -3.12 -2.50 8.08
N GLN A 326 -1.94 -1.86 7.98
CA GLN A 326 -1.71 -0.79 7.02
C GLN A 326 -1.73 -1.29 5.57
N PHE A 327 -1.39 -2.57 5.38
CA PHE A 327 -1.44 -3.29 4.11
C PHE A 327 -2.26 -4.55 4.29
N GLN A 328 -1.61 -5.64 4.70
CA GLN A 328 -2.24 -6.91 4.98
C GLN A 328 -1.51 -7.56 6.15
N VAL A 329 -2.28 -8.13 7.08
CA VAL A 329 -1.70 -8.81 8.23
C VAL A 329 -0.97 -10.05 7.75
N TYR A 330 0.34 -10.10 7.93
CA TYR A 330 1.19 -11.19 7.46
C TYR A 330 1.77 -11.96 8.65
N ASN A 331 1.55 -13.28 8.66
CA ASN A 331 2.14 -14.22 9.64
C ASN A 331 1.73 -13.96 11.11
N ASN A 332 0.48 -13.55 11.32
CA ASN A 332 -0.08 -13.33 12.66
C ASN A 332 -0.91 -14.51 13.18
N SER A 333 -1.31 -15.43 12.30
CA SER A 333 -2.03 -16.67 12.62
C SER A 333 -1.30 -17.89 12.04
N PRO A 334 -1.49 -19.10 12.61
CA PRO A 334 -0.86 -20.30 12.10
C PRO A 334 -1.39 -20.64 10.71
N ARG A 335 -0.51 -21.18 9.87
CA ARG A 335 -0.88 -21.77 8.58
C ARG A 335 -1.89 -22.91 8.78
N ALA A 336 -2.83 -23.06 7.85
CA ALA A 336 -3.84 -24.11 7.88
C ALA A 336 -4.05 -24.73 6.50
N GLU A 337 -4.33 -26.02 6.44
CA GLU A 337 -4.55 -26.75 5.17
C GLU A 337 -5.70 -26.16 4.34
N SER A 338 -6.78 -25.70 5.00
CA SER A 338 -7.92 -25.07 4.32
C SER A 338 -7.54 -23.76 3.62
N THR A 339 -6.71 -22.93 4.27
CA THR A 339 -6.24 -21.66 3.69
C THR A 339 -5.21 -21.89 2.61
N ASP A 340 -4.34 -22.88 2.79
CA ASP A 340 -3.38 -23.29 1.75
C ASP A 340 -4.08 -23.77 0.49
N THR A 341 -5.09 -24.63 0.65
CA THR A 341 -5.89 -25.15 -0.46
C THR A 341 -6.58 -24.03 -1.20
N ALA A 342 -7.12 -23.02 -0.49
CA ALA A 342 -7.74 -21.86 -1.12
C ALA A 342 -6.74 -21.03 -1.95
N VAL A 343 -5.52 -20.84 -1.45
CA VAL A 343 -4.45 -20.15 -2.18
C VAL A 343 -4.05 -20.95 -3.40
N ASP A 344 -3.79 -22.25 -3.25
CA ASP A 344 -3.34 -23.14 -4.32
C ASP A 344 -4.39 -23.31 -5.43
N GLU A 345 -5.68 -23.45 -5.08
CA GLU A 345 -6.76 -23.56 -6.07
C GLU A 345 -7.07 -22.24 -6.81
N THR A 346 -6.56 -21.11 -6.31
CA THR A 346 -6.71 -19.78 -6.93
C THR A 346 -5.37 -19.19 -7.38
N ALA A 347 -4.32 -20.00 -7.49
CA ALA A 347 -2.98 -19.54 -7.83
C ALA A 347 -2.98 -18.68 -9.10
N GLY A 348 -2.36 -17.51 -9.02
CA GLY A 348 -2.30 -16.54 -10.12
C GLY A 348 -3.63 -15.86 -10.49
N GLN A 349 -4.75 -16.15 -9.81
CA GLN A 349 -6.02 -15.47 -10.06
C GLN A 349 -6.11 -14.14 -9.31
N VAL A 350 -6.49 -13.09 -10.04
CA VAL A 350 -6.73 -11.74 -9.54
C VAL A 350 -8.03 -11.16 -10.09
N LEU A 351 -8.52 -10.10 -9.46
CA LEU A 351 -9.60 -9.28 -10.01
C LEU A 351 -9.01 -8.18 -10.89
N SER A 352 -9.59 -8.02 -12.07
CA SER A 352 -9.20 -6.99 -13.03
C SER A 352 -10.41 -6.21 -13.52
N TYR A 353 -10.20 -4.95 -13.88
CA TYR A 353 -11.20 -4.07 -14.48
C TYR A 353 -10.56 -3.38 -15.68
N ASN A 354 -11.19 -3.48 -16.85
CA ASN A 354 -10.63 -2.98 -18.12
C ASN A 354 -9.22 -3.51 -18.45
N GLY A 355 -8.90 -4.73 -18.00
CA GLY A 355 -7.60 -5.37 -18.25
C GLY A 355 -6.52 -5.05 -17.22
N GLU A 356 -6.78 -4.15 -16.25
CA GLU A 356 -5.83 -3.81 -15.19
C GLU A 356 -6.24 -4.48 -13.87
N VAL A 357 -5.25 -4.98 -13.12
CA VAL A 357 -5.49 -5.56 -11.79
C VAL A 357 -6.02 -4.48 -10.85
N VAL A 358 -7.13 -4.78 -10.17
CA VAL A 358 -7.76 -3.82 -9.26
C VAL A 358 -7.31 -4.00 -7.82
N LYS A 359 -7.24 -2.87 -7.12
CA LYS A 359 -6.99 -2.85 -5.69
C LYS A 359 -8.25 -3.29 -4.95
N THR A 360 -8.18 -4.38 -4.19
CA THR A 360 -9.32 -4.97 -3.49
C THR A 360 -9.23 -4.76 -1.98
N TYR A 361 -10.15 -3.95 -1.44
CA TYR A 361 -10.28 -3.73 0.01
C TYR A 361 -11.28 -4.71 0.62
N TYR A 362 -11.01 -5.17 1.83
CA TYR A 362 -11.88 -6.09 2.57
C TYR A 362 -11.89 -5.73 4.05
N TYR A 363 -12.95 -6.13 4.74
CA TYR A 363 -13.17 -5.80 6.15
C TYR A 363 -13.98 -6.89 6.84
N SER A 364 -14.06 -6.85 8.17
CA SER A 364 -14.60 -7.96 8.95
C SER A 364 -16.11 -8.15 8.78
N THR A 365 -16.92 -7.14 9.13
CA THR A 365 -18.39 -7.29 9.24
C THR A 365 -19.09 -6.02 8.77
N SER A 366 -20.17 -6.13 7.99
CA SER A 366 -20.95 -4.96 7.57
C SER A 366 -21.99 -4.53 8.60
N CYS A 367 -22.51 -3.31 8.46
CA CYS A 367 -23.72 -2.87 9.18
C CYS A 367 -25.02 -3.27 8.43
N GLY A 368 -24.94 -4.18 7.46
CA GLY A 368 -26.02 -4.49 6.50
C GLY A 368 -25.90 -3.75 5.16
N SER A 369 -24.90 -2.86 5.03
CA SER A 369 -24.51 -2.19 3.79
C SER A 369 -22.99 -2.16 3.67
N THR A 370 -22.48 -2.27 2.44
CA THR A 370 -21.11 -1.83 2.08
C THR A 370 -21.11 -0.30 1.88
N THR A 371 -19.92 0.29 1.73
CA THR A 371 -19.69 1.68 1.33
C THR A 371 -18.68 1.73 0.17
N ASP A 372 -18.37 2.92 -0.30
CA ASP A 372 -17.42 3.20 -1.37
C ASP A 372 -16.21 4.02 -0.91
N VAL A 373 -15.31 4.30 -1.84
CA VAL A 373 -14.03 4.98 -1.60
C VAL A 373 -14.17 6.47 -1.23
N THR A 374 -15.36 7.06 -1.32
CA THR A 374 -15.58 8.45 -0.88
C THR A 374 -15.38 8.58 0.63
N LEU A 375 -15.48 7.48 1.38
CA LEU A 375 -15.09 7.39 2.80
C LEU A 375 -13.67 7.90 3.07
N TRP A 376 -12.78 7.70 2.09
CA TRP A 376 -11.38 8.10 2.15
C TRP A 376 -11.06 9.32 1.26
N GLY A 377 -12.09 10.05 0.81
CA GLY A 377 -11.94 11.26 0.00
C GLY A 377 -11.59 11.02 -1.46
N ASN A 378 -11.68 9.78 -1.94
CA ASN A 378 -11.53 9.44 -3.37
C ASN A 378 -12.84 9.62 -4.14
N THR A 379 -12.77 9.57 -5.46
CA THR A 379 -13.94 9.60 -6.35
C THR A 379 -14.31 8.19 -6.81
N THR A 380 -15.61 7.94 -6.99
CA THR A 380 -16.11 6.64 -7.49
C THR A 380 -15.73 6.40 -8.96
N GLU A 381 -15.45 7.45 -9.73
CA GLU A 381 -14.98 7.34 -11.12
C GLU A 381 -13.65 6.60 -11.23
N ASN A 382 -12.75 6.80 -10.27
CA ASN A 382 -11.44 6.13 -10.24
C ASN A 382 -11.54 4.68 -9.73
N TYR A 383 -12.65 4.32 -9.08
CA TYR A 383 -12.85 3.02 -8.46
C TYR A 383 -14.29 2.52 -8.65
N PRO A 384 -14.73 2.31 -9.92
CA PRO A 384 -16.13 2.04 -10.24
C PRO A 384 -16.66 0.71 -9.68
N TYR A 385 -15.75 -0.17 -9.26
CA TYR A 385 -16.04 -1.48 -8.69
C TYR A 385 -16.32 -1.45 -7.18
N PHE A 386 -16.09 -0.33 -6.48
CA PHE A 386 -16.51 -0.16 -5.09
C PHE A 386 -17.86 0.55 -5.01
N VAL A 387 -18.93 -0.24 -4.89
CA VAL A 387 -20.30 0.27 -4.82
C VAL A 387 -20.89 0.01 -3.43
N ALA A 388 -21.57 1.02 -2.89
CA ALA A 388 -22.39 0.86 -1.68
C ALA A 388 -23.65 0.05 -2.02
N GLU A 389 -23.78 -1.13 -1.45
CA GLU A 389 -24.85 -2.09 -1.71
C GLU A 389 -25.37 -2.67 -0.38
N CYS A 390 -26.67 -2.94 -0.32
CA CYS A 390 -27.24 -3.68 0.79
C CYS A 390 -26.73 -5.11 0.76
N VAL A 391 -26.09 -5.57 1.83
CA VAL A 391 -25.43 -6.88 1.85
C VAL A 391 -26.42 -8.03 1.72
N GLY A 392 -27.68 -7.88 2.16
CA GLY A 392 -28.75 -8.84 1.89
C GLY A 392 -29.25 -8.89 0.44
N GLY A 393 -28.66 -8.12 -0.49
CA GLY A 393 -28.99 -8.11 -1.93
C GLY A 393 -30.30 -7.43 -2.31
N VAL A 394 -31.01 -6.83 -1.35
CA VAL A 394 -32.29 -6.15 -1.57
C VAL A 394 -32.18 -4.70 -1.09
N ASP A 395 -32.51 -3.76 -1.98
CA ASP A 395 -32.63 -2.34 -1.65
C ASP A 395 -33.76 -2.12 -0.63
N ARG A 396 -33.45 -1.35 0.41
CA ARG A 396 -34.37 -1.02 1.50
C ARG A 396 -35.14 0.28 1.27
N GLY A 397 -34.90 0.97 0.16
CA GLY A 397 -35.54 2.24 -0.19
C GLY A 397 -35.15 3.38 0.76
N LEU A 398 -33.93 3.32 1.32
CA LEU A 398 -33.37 4.32 2.22
C LEU A 398 -32.12 4.95 1.61
N THR A 399 -32.03 6.27 1.69
CA THR A 399 -30.87 7.07 1.28
C THR A 399 -29.93 7.22 2.48
N LEU A 400 -28.95 6.32 2.59
CA LEU A 400 -28.09 6.21 3.78
C LEU A 400 -27.17 7.42 4.02
N THR A 401 -27.07 8.36 3.08
CA THR A 401 -26.39 9.64 3.28
C THR A 401 -27.24 10.65 4.08
N VAL A 402 -28.55 10.40 4.21
CA VAL A 402 -29.49 11.23 4.99
C VAL A 402 -29.55 10.74 6.44
N GLU A 403 -29.18 11.60 7.39
CA GLU A 403 -29.06 11.26 8.82
C GLU A 403 -30.29 10.56 9.41
N SER A 404 -31.49 11.08 9.13
CA SER A 404 -32.74 10.50 9.66
C SER A 404 -33.03 9.10 9.10
N GLU A 405 -32.72 8.87 7.83
CA GLU A 405 -32.93 7.57 7.18
C GLU A 405 -31.87 6.56 7.62
N PHE A 406 -30.62 6.99 7.76
CA PHE A 406 -29.57 6.16 8.34
C PHE A 406 -29.87 5.79 9.80
N ASN A 407 -30.39 6.72 10.60
CA ASN A 407 -30.82 6.44 11.98
C ASN A 407 -31.91 5.35 12.03
N THR A 408 -32.87 5.37 11.10
CA THR A 408 -33.84 4.28 10.94
C THR A 408 -33.16 2.96 10.54
N PHE A 409 -32.25 3.01 9.57
CA PHE A 409 -31.52 1.84 9.08
C PHE A 409 -30.68 1.15 10.17
N ILE A 410 -29.84 1.90 10.88
CA ILE A 410 -28.85 1.36 11.82
C ILE A 410 -29.48 0.84 13.10
N LYS A 411 -30.67 1.33 13.46
CA LYS A 411 -31.46 0.83 14.58
C LYS A 411 -32.36 -0.34 14.21
N GLY A 412 -32.64 -0.52 12.92
CA GLY A 412 -33.33 -1.68 12.39
C GLY A 412 -32.40 -2.89 12.25
N GLU A 413 -33.01 -4.07 12.21
CA GLU A 413 -32.35 -5.33 11.90
C GLU A 413 -32.97 -5.96 10.66
N ASN A 414 -32.17 -6.72 9.91
CA ASN A 414 -32.63 -7.46 8.74
C ASN A 414 -31.99 -8.85 8.71
N GLU A 415 -32.77 -9.89 9.00
CA GLU A 415 -32.28 -11.28 9.05
C GLU A 415 -31.81 -11.82 7.70
N ALA A 416 -32.19 -11.15 6.60
CA ALA A 416 -31.73 -11.49 5.27
C ALA A 416 -30.28 -11.03 4.99
N ASP A 417 -29.71 -10.17 5.84
CA ASP A 417 -28.31 -9.77 5.67
C ASP A 417 -27.36 -10.92 5.98
N TYR A 418 -26.38 -11.14 5.11
CA TYR A 418 -25.38 -12.19 5.32
C TYR A 418 -24.53 -12.00 6.59
N ASP A 419 -24.39 -10.76 7.07
CA ASP A 419 -23.69 -10.44 8.34
C ASP A 419 -24.60 -10.51 9.58
N TYR A 420 -25.90 -10.80 9.44
CA TYR A 420 -26.89 -10.59 10.52
C TYR A 420 -26.48 -11.23 11.86
N ASP A 421 -25.95 -12.45 11.85
CA ASP A 421 -25.60 -13.20 13.06
C ASP A 421 -24.23 -12.82 13.65
N CYS A 422 -23.48 -11.94 13.01
CA CYS A 422 -22.18 -11.51 13.49
C CYS A 422 -22.31 -10.66 14.77
N THR A 423 -21.40 -10.89 15.72
CA THR A 423 -21.36 -10.17 17.01
C THR A 423 -21.49 -8.65 16.83
N LEU A 424 -20.77 -8.07 15.86
CA LEU A 424 -20.70 -6.63 15.63
C LEU A 424 -21.67 -6.13 14.55
N TYR A 425 -22.60 -6.95 14.04
CA TYR A 425 -23.61 -6.50 13.08
C TYR A 425 -24.37 -5.27 13.60
N ARG A 426 -24.72 -5.29 14.89
CA ARG A 426 -25.22 -4.14 15.67
C ARG A 426 -24.46 -4.05 16.98
N TRP A 427 -24.20 -2.82 17.41
CA TRP A 427 -23.62 -2.53 18.71
C TRP A 427 -24.11 -1.19 19.25
N SER A 428 -24.09 -1.04 20.58
CA SER A 428 -24.37 0.24 21.22
C SER A 428 -23.58 0.40 22.52
N MET A 429 -23.29 1.65 22.87
CA MET A 429 -22.65 2.01 24.12
C MET A 429 -23.25 3.32 24.63
N GLU A 430 -23.20 3.53 25.94
CA GLU A 430 -23.67 4.76 26.57
C GLU A 430 -22.57 5.29 27.49
N GLU A 431 -22.25 6.57 27.34
CA GLU A 431 -21.22 7.26 28.11
C GLU A 431 -21.80 8.48 28.79
N SER A 432 -21.40 8.73 30.03
CA SER A 432 -21.67 10.01 30.67
C SER A 432 -20.96 11.16 29.95
N VAL A 433 -21.46 12.39 30.10
CA VAL A 433 -20.80 13.60 29.54
C VAL A 433 -19.33 13.66 29.96
N LYS A 434 -19.01 13.23 31.18
CA LYS A 434 -17.64 13.22 31.68
C LYS A 434 -16.76 12.24 30.90
N GLU A 435 -17.20 10.98 30.78
CA GLU A 435 -16.43 9.91 30.12
C GLU A 435 -16.13 10.24 28.67
N ILE A 436 -17.16 10.63 27.91
CA ILE A 436 -17.00 10.94 26.49
C ILE A 436 -16.14 12.20 26.27
N SER A 437 -16.24 13.21 27.14
CA SER A 437 -15.42 14.43 27.03
C SER A 437 -13.95 14.16 27.35
N GLU A 438 -13.67 13.38 28.39
CA GLU A 438 -12.30 12.98 28.77
C GLU A 438 -11.69 12.03 27.72
N GLY A 439 -12.49 11.10 27.18
CA GLY A 439 -12.13 10.23 26.06
C GLY A 439 -11.74 11.02 24.82
N PHE A 440 -12.64 11.90 24.39
CA PHE A 440 -12.43 12.76 23.22
C PHE A 440 -11.17 13.62 23.35
N ALA A 441 -10.99 14.29 24.50
CA ALA A 441 -9.83 15.15 24.71
C ALA A 441 -8.51 14.37 24.71
N ARG A 442 -8.51 13.17 25.31
CA ARG A 442 -7.35 12.28 25.34
C ARG A 442 -6.99 11.78 23.94
N SER A 443 -7.97 11.31 23.16
CA SER A 443 -7.71 10.70 21.85
C SER A 443 -7.39 11.73 20.77
N THR A 444 -8.01 12.91 20.82
CA THR A 444 -7.85 13.93 19.76
C THR A 444 -6.83 15.03 20.11
N GLY A 445 -6.49 15.19 21.38
CA GLY A 445 -5.73 16.33 21.89
C GLY A 445 -6.49 17.65 21.84
N LYS A 446 -7.80 17.65 21.54
CA LYS A 446 -8.65 18.84 21.43
C LYS A 446 -9.50 19.00 22.69
N ASN A 447 -9.47 20.19 23.30
CA ASN A 447 -10.24 20.48 24.51
C ASN A 447 -11.46 21.35 24.19
N VAL A 448 -12.63 20.72 24.04
CA VAL A 448 -13.92 21.40 23.89
C VAL A 448 -14.65 21.59 25.23
N GLY A 449 -14.04 21.15 26.34
CA GLY A 449 -14.68 21.11 27.66
C GLY A 449 -15.74 20.01 27.74
N ASN A 450 -16.81 20.23 28.50
CA ASN A 450 -17.90 19.25 28.57
C ASN A 450 -18.68 19.26 27.25
N ILE A 451 -18.74 18.12 26.58
CA ILE A 451 -19.47 17.95 25.31
C ILE A 451 -20.97 18.18 25.57
N LYS A 452 -21.55 19.06 24.76
CA LYS A 452 -22.97 19.44 24.75
C LYS A 452 -23.71 18.91 23.54
N ASP A 453 -23.00 18.69 22.44
CA ASP A 453 -23.56 18.23 21.18
C ASP A 453 -22.54 17.49 20.33
N ILE A 454 -23.03 16.48 19.61
CA ILE A 454 -22.28 15.73 18.60
C ILE A 454 -23.20 15.63 17.38
N GLU A 455 -22.79 16.25 16.28
CA GLU A 455 -23.58 16.35 15.05
C GLU A 455 -22.81 15.71 13.90
N VAL A 456 -23.41 14.74 13.22
CA VAL A 456 -22.87 14.20 11.97
C VAL A 456 -23.19 15.20 10.86
N LEU A 457 -22.15 15.82 10.29
CA LEU A 457 -22.28 16.80 9.22
C LEU A 457 -22.34 16.15 7.84
N GLU A 458 -21.70 14.99 7.68
CA GLU A 458 -21.58 14.33 6.38
C GLU A 458 -21.43 12.82 6.53
N ARG A 459 -22.16 12.11 5.66
CA ARG A 459 -22.08 10.66 5.47
C ARG A 459 -21.79 10.36 4.01
N VAL A 460 -21.09 9.28 3.78
CA VAL A 460 -20.88 8.72 2.45
C VAL A 460 -21.97 7.72 2.10
N ASN A 461 -21.99 7.26 0.85
CA ASN A 461 -22.88 6.17 0.44
C ASN A 461 -22.69 4.96 1.37
N GLY A 462 -23.74 4.19 1.65
CA GLY A 462 -23.66 3.14 2.68
C GLY A 462 -23.73 3.64 4.13
N GLY A 463 -23.61 4.95 4.37
CA GLY A 463 -24.01 5.61 5.61
C GLY A 463 -22.93 5.78 6.68
N ALA A 464 -21.66 5.50 6.36
CA ALA A 464 -20.56 5.80 7.27
C ALA A 464 -20.41 7.32 7.48
N ALA A 465 -20.26 7.75 8.73
CA ALA A 465 -19.96 9.14 9.05
C ALA A 465 -18.50 9.48 8.69
N VAL A 466 -18.31 10.56 7.94
CA VAL A 466 -16.99 11.08 7.54
C VAL A 466 -16.66 12.44 8.14
N LYS A 467 -17.68 13.19 8.58
CA LYS A 467 -17.50 14.50 9.18
C LYS A 467 -18.41 14.67 10.39
N VAL A 468 -17.84 14.92 11.56
CA VAL A 468 -18.56 15.07 12.82
C VAL A 468 -18.15 16.38 13.49
N LYS A 469 -19.12 17.21 13.85
CA LYS A 469 -18.95 18.40 14.67
C LYS A 469 -19.18 18.06 16.13
N VAL A 470 -18.26 18.48 16.99
CA VAL A 470 -18.34 18.34 18.44
C VAL A 470 -18.39 19.73 19.05
N THR A 471 -19.44 19.99 19.82
CA THR A 471 -19.65 21.27 20.51
C THR A 471 -19.62 21.03 22.01
N GLY A 472 -18.77 21.75 22.73
CA GLY A 472 -18.70 21.72 24.19
C GLY A 472 -18.79 23.11 24.83
N ASP A 473 -18.64 23.19 26.15
CA ASP A 473 -18.72 24.45 26.89
C ASP A 473 -17.52 25.39 26.70
N LYS A 474 -16.40 24.91 26.13
CA LYS A 474 -15.20 25.70 25.86
C LYS A 474 -14.94 25.98 24.38
N GLY A 475 -15.75 25.43 23.48
CA GLY A 475 -15.63 25.65 22.05
C GLY A 475 -16.20 24.50 21.22
N GLU A 476 -15.91 24.54 19.93
CA GLU A 476 -16.32 23.52 18.97
C GLU A 476 -15.15 23.07 18.09
N THR A 477 -15.24 21.87 17.53
CA THR A 477 -14.30 21.36 16.53
C THR A 477 -15.01 20.43 15.57
N VAL A 478 -14.45 20.30 14.37
CA VAL A 478 -14.80 19.25 13.41
C VAL A 478 -13.73 18.16 13.40
N ILE A 479 -14.16 16.91 13.24
CA ILE A 479 -13.35 15.73 12.93
C ILE A 479 -13.81 15.25 11.55
N ASP A 480 -12.88 15.06 10.63
CA ASP A 480 -13.11 14.91 9.18
C ASP A 480 -12.41 13.68 8.59
N SER A 481 -12.32 12.60 9.37
CA SER A 481 -11.70 11.33 8.97
C SER A 481 -12.33 10.17 9.71
N GLU A 482 -12.60 9.06 9.00
CA GLU A 482 -13.14 7.82 9.57
C GLU A 482 -12.32 7.32 10.77
N SER A 483 -11.01 7.20 10.61
CA SER A 483 -10.13 6.70 11.67
C SER A 483 -10.07 7.65 12.87
N ALA A 484 -10.09 8.96 12.62
CA ALA A 484 -10.11 9.97 13.67
C ALA A 484 -11.44 9.97 14.45
N ILE A 485 -12.58 9.75 13.77
CA ILE A 485 -13.89 9.60 14.42
C ILE A 485 -13.90 8.35 15.31
N ARG A 486 -13.41 7.21 14.81
CA ARG A 486 -13.33 5.97 15.61
C ARG A 486 -12.49 6.14 16.86
N ALA A 487 -11.35 6.81 16.75
CA ALA A 487 -10.49 7.09 17.90
C ALA A 487 -11.09 8.12 18.87
N ALA A 488 -11.80 9.13 18.35
CA ALA A 488 -12.39 10.20 19.15
C ALA A 488 -13.51 9.71 20.07
N PHE A 489 -14.27 8.70 19.65
CA PHE A 489 -15.46 8.21 20.35
C PHE A 489 -15.37 6.74 20.79
N GLY A 490 -14.20 6.12 20.65
CA GLY A 490 -13.92 4.82 21.24
C GLY A 490 -13.51 4.94 22.71
N ASN A 491 -13.89 3.96 23.53
CA ASN A 491 -13.57 3.97 24.95
C ASN A 491 -13.38 2.54 25.51
N ALA A 492 -12.12 2.18 25.77
CA ALA A 492 -11.76 0.86 26.30
C ALA A 492 -12.27 0.59 27.73
N ASN A 493 -12.83 1.59 28.41
CA ASN A 493 -13.36 1.47 29.78
C ASN A 493 -14.89 1.39 29.82
N VAL A 494 -15.57 1.53 28.68
CA VAL A 494 -17.02 1.54 28.60
C VAL A 494 -17.51 0.27 27.93
N ASP A 495 -18.53 -0.33 28.52
CA ASP A 495 -19.17 -1.52 28.01
C ASP A 495 -19.93 -1.22 26.72
N MET A 496 -19.61 -1.98 25.68
CA MET A 496 -20.33 -2.00 24.41
C MET A 496 -21.20 -3.25 24.36
N ASN A 497 -22.50 -3.05 24.22
CA ASN A 497 -23.47 -4.10 23.97
C ASN A 497 -23.42 -4.50 22.50
N THR A 498 -23.31 -5.80 22.24
CA THR A 498 -23.22 -6.41 20.91
C THR A 498 -24.24 -7.55 20.82
N LYS A 499 -24.41 -8.14 19.64
CA LYS A 499 -25.36 -9.26 19.47
C LYS A 499 -25.03 -10.47 20.36
N SER A 500 -23.75 -10.69 20.65
CA SER A 500 -23.26 -11.88 21.40
C SER A 500 -22.90 -11.57 22.86
N GLY A 501 -23.19 -10.36 23.36
CA GLY A 501 -22.90 -9.96 24.73
C GLY A 501 -22.16 -8.63 24.83
N THR A 502 -21.42 -8.43 25.93
CA THR A 502 -20.72 -7.18 26.22
C THR A 502 -19.22 -7.30 25.95
N THR A 503 -18.62 -6.26 25.37
CA THR A 503 -17.18 -6.15 25.08
C THR A 503 -16.71 -4.70 25.26
N ARG A 504 -15.42 -4.41 25.07
CA ARG A 504 -14.86 -3.06 25.14
C ARG A 504 -13.86 -2.83 24.02
N TYR A 505 -13.92 -1.65 23.39
CA TYR A 505 -13.00 -1.27 22.31
C TYR A 505 -12.39 0.10 22.55
N ALA A 506 -11.08 0.22 22.32
CA ALA A 506 -10.37 1.50 22.42
C ALA A 506 -10.77 2.49 21.32
N ASN A 507 -11.11 1.98 20.14
CA ASN A 507 -11.64 2.74 19.00
C ASN A 507 -13.02 2.18 18.66
N LEU A 508 -13.97 2.99 18.16
CA LEU A 508 -15.24 2.45 17.68
C LEU A 508 -15.00 1.34 16.63
N PRO A 509 -15.82 0.28 16.58
CA PRO A 509 -15.71 -0.76 15.55
C PRO A 509 -15.84 -0.20 14.12
N SER A 510 -16.68 0.81 13.91
CA SER A 510 -16.88 1.48 12.62
C SER A 510 -17.42 2.90 12.83
N THR A 511 -17.56 3.68 11.75
CA THR A 511 -18.28 4.97 11.75
C THR A 511 -19.69 4.88 11.20
N PHE A 512 -20.22 3.66 10.99
CA PHE A 512 -21.63 3.43 10.70
C PHE A 512 -22.44 3.56 12.01
N CYS A 513 -22.53 4.79 12.54
CA CYS A 513 -23.15 5.06 13.82
C CYS A 513 -23.94 6.37 13.85
N VAL A 514 -24.75 6.50 14.90
CA VAL A 514 -25.51 7.71 15.27
C VAL A 514 -25.21 8.06 16.72
N PHE A 515 -25.32 9.35 17.05
CA PHE A 515 -25.10 9.88 18.39
C PHE A 515 -26.40 10.47 18.93
N GLU A 516 -26.83 10.00 20.09
CA GLU A 516 -28.09 10.43 20.72
C GLU A 516 -27.81 10.99 22.10
N LYS A 517 -28.41 12.14 22.42
CA LYS A 517 -28.32 12.72 23.77
C LYS A 517 -29.11 11.89 24.76
N VAL A 518 -28.48 11.58 25.89
CA VAL A 518 -29.15 11.01 27.05
C VAL A 518 -29.39 12.13 28.05
N THR A 519 -30.65 12.31 28.44
CA THR A 519 -31.06 13.41 29.32
C THR A 519 -31.89 12.93 30.51
N GLU A 520 -31.58 13.45 31.70
CA GLU A 520 -32.46 13.38 32.87
C GLU A 520 -33.23 14.70 32.98
N GLY A 521 -34.49 14.70 32.56
CA GLY A 521 -35.29 15.93 32.42
C GLY A 521 -34.70 16.86 31.37
N LYS A 522 -34.24 18.05 31.77
CA LYS A 522 -33.58 19.03 30.86
C LYS A 522 -32.06 18.95 30.90
N LYS A 523 -31.48 18.10 31.75
CA LYS A 523 -30.04 17.99 31.95
C LYS A 523 -29.48 16.90 31.04
N LEU A 524 -28.51 17.27 30.20
CA LEU A 524 -27.69 16.30 29.46
C LEU A 524 -26.83 15.52 30.46
N THR A 525 -26.99 14.20 30.49
CA THR A 525 -26.24 13.29 31.38
C THR A 525 -25.23 12.45 30.62
N GLY A 526 -25.48 12.17 29.34
CA GLY A 526 -24.59 11.38 28.52
C GLY A 526 -24.93 11.37 27.04
N PHE A 527 -24.28 10.47 26.31
CA PHE A 527 -24.55 10.17 24.91
C PHE A 527 -24.64 8.67 24.73
N LYS A 528 -25.65 8.24 23.98
CA LYS A 528 -25.75 6.88 23.46
C LYS A 528 -25.24 6.87 22.03
N ILE A 529 -24.30 5.96 21.76
CA ILE A 529 -23.79 5.70 20.42
C ILE A 529 -24.39 4.38 19.97
N THR A 530 -25.11 4.38 18.86
CA THR A 530 -25.67 3.17 18.24
C THR A 530 -25.03 3.00 16.88
N GLY A 531 -24.46 1.83 16.59
CA GLY A 531 -23.79 1.56 15.33
C GLY A 531 -23.84 0.10 14.92
N GLY A 532 -23.09 -0.24 13.89
CA GLY A 532 -23.02 -1.59 13.34
C GLY A 532 -21.79 -1.81 12.47
N GLY A 533 -21.48 -3.07 12.22
CA GLY A 533 -20.31 -3.51 11.48
C GLY A 533 -18.98 -3.31 12.22
N TYR A 534 -17.94 -3.86 11.62
CA TYR A 534 -16.55 -3.78 12.08
C TYR A 534 -15.60 -3.62 10.88
N GLY A 535 -14.91 -2.48 10.83
CA GLY A 535 -14.06 -2.08 9.71
C GLY A 535 -14.65 -0.94 8.88
N HIS A 536 -13.98 -0.63 7.77
CA HIS A 536 -14.27 0.55 6.94
C HIS A 536 -15.49 0.36 6.02
N GLY A 537 -15.84 -0.88 5.65
CA GLY A 537 -17.03 -1.17 4.85
C GLY A 537 -16.84 -1.14 3.33
N ILE A 538 -15.62 -0.86 2.84
CA ILE A 538 -15.31 -0.76 1.39
C ILE A 538 -14.94 -2.16 0.88
N GLY A 539 -15.58 -2.58 -0.21
CA GLY A 539 -15.32 -3.89 -0.84
C GLY A 539 -15.94 -5.05 -0.07
N MET A 540 -15.17 -6.11 0.17
CA MET A 540 -15.71 -7.37 0.65
C MET A 540 -15.84 -7.46 2.17
N SER A 541 -17.05 -7.76 2.67
CA SER A 541 -17.27 -8.22 4.05
C SER A 541 -16.88 -9.69 4.18
N GLN A 542 -15.91 -10.00 5.03
CA GLN A 542 -15.39 -11.35 5.24
C GLN A 542 -16.45 -12.32 5.80
N ASN A 543 -17.24 -11.88 6.78
CA ASN A 543 -18.30 -12.70 7.35
C ASN A 543 -19.46 -12.91 6.37
N ALA A 544 -19.81 -11.88 5.59
CA ALA A 544 -20.82 -12.03 4.55
C ALA A 544 -20.37 -13.01 3.47
N ALA A 545 -19.12 -12.91 3.00
CA ALA A 545 -18.55 -13.85 2.03
C ALA A 545 -18.63 -15.29 2.55
N ASN A 546 -18.34 -15.52 3.84
CA ASN A 546 -18.49 -16.83 4.48
C ASN A 546 -19.94 -17.34 4.46
N LYS A 547 -20.92 -16.48 4.74
CA LYS A 547 -22.33 -16.87 4.70
C LYS A 547 -22.82 -17.10 3.26
N MET A 548 -22.43 -16.25 2.32
CA MET A 548 -22.76 -16.40 0.89
C MET A 548 -22.21 -17.70 0.32
N ALA A 549 -21.01 -18.11 0.75
CA ALA A 549 -20.34 -19.34 0.34
C ALA A 549 -21.10 -20.64 0.68
N GLU A 550 -22.16 -20.58 1.49
CA GLU A 550 -23.09 -21.69 1.66
C GLU A 550 -23.89 -22.01 0.39
N SER A 551 -24.01 -21.06 -0.54
CA SER A 551 -24.81 -21.19 -1.77
C SER A 551 -24.20 -20.60 -3.03
N MET A 552 -23.10 -19.85 -2.92
CA MET A 552 -22.44 -19.15 -4.01
C MET A 552 -20.99 -19.60 -4.15
N THR A 553 -20.50 -19.61 -5.37
CA THR A 553 -19.07 -19.80 -5.68
C THR A 553 -18.28 -18.53 -5.36
N TYR A 554 -16.97 -18.64 -5.16
CA TYR A 554 -16.09 -17.50 -4.92
C TYR A 554 -16.20 -16.44 -6.03
N ALA A 555 -16.31 -16.87 -7.29
CA ALA A 555 -16.49 -15.97 -8.43
C ALA A 555 -17.78 -15.12 -8.32
N GLN A 556 -18.89 -15.73 -7.91
CA GLN A 556 -20.17 -15.02 -7.73
C GLN A 556 -20.12 -14.06 -6.53
N ILE A 557 -19.41 -14.44 -5.47
CA ILE A 557 -19.23 -13.60 -4.28
C ILE A 557 -18.36 -12.38 -4.62
N LEU A 558 -17.27 -12.59 -5.36
CA LEU A 558 -16.40 -11.49 -5.80
C LEU A 558 -17.13 -10.53 -6.74
N GLU A 559 -17.93 -11.02 -7.69
CA GLU A 559 -18.75 -10.16 -8.56
C GLU A 559 -19.78 -9.35 -7.77
N PHE A 560 -20.30 -9.88 -6.65
CA PHE A 560 -21.20 -9.13 -5.77
C PHE A 560 -20.49 -7.95 -5.08
N PHE A 561 -19.27 -8.16 -4.56
CA PHE A 561 -18.54 -7.11 -3.82
C PHE A 561 -17.72 -6.17 -4.69
N TYR A 562 -17.30 -6.61 -5.89
CA TYR A 562 -16.44 -5.87 -6.81
C TYR A 562 -17.07 -5.86 -8.20
N ARG A 563 -18.21 -5.20 -8.31
CA ARG A 563 -19.09 -5.27 -9.48
C ARG A 563 -18.40 -4.88 -10.78
N GLY A 564 -18.58 -5.68 -11.82
CA GLY A 564 -18.01 -5.44 -13.14
C GLY A 564 -16.51 -5.74 -13.26
N THR A 565 -15.90 -6.30 -12.22
CA THR A 565 -14.56 -6.88 -12.32
C THR A 565 -14.63 -8.28 -12.93
N THR A 566 -13.50 -8.77 -13.43
CA THR A 566 -13.38 -10.12 -13.96
C THR A 566 -12.23 -10.84 -13.28
N LEU A 567 -12.42 -12.11 -12.97
CA LEU A 567 -11.32 -13.00 -12.59
C LEU A 567 -10.41 -13.24 -13.80
N THR A 568 -9.17 -12.83 -13.68
CA THR A 568 -8.14 -13.05 -14.70
C THR A 568 -6.97 -13.82 -14.10
N LEU A 569 -6.29 -14.61 -14.92
CA LEU A 569 -5.00 -15.16 -14.56
C LEU A 569 -3.93 -14.13 -14.91
N ILE A 570 -2.98 -13.95 -14.00
CA ILE A 570 -1.76 -13.20 -14.30
C ILE A 570 -0.95 -14.06 -15.25
N SER A 571 -1.00 -13.71 -16.53
CA SER A 571 -0.17 -14.35 -17.54
C SER A 571 1.25 -13.82 -17.42
N SER A 572 2.25 -14.66 -17.66
CA SER A 572 3.66 -14.24 -17.75
C SER A 572 3.96 -13.32 -18.96
N GLN A 573 2.92 -12.82 -19.66
CA GLN A 573 3.04 -12.02 -20.87
C GLN A 573 2.15 -10.77 -20.93
N ASP A 574 1.26 -10.53 -19.95
CA ASP A 574 0.33 -9.39 -20.00
C ASP A 574 0.61 -8.38 -18.87
N ASN A 575 0.96 -7.17 -19.31
CA ASN A 575 1.50 -6.01 -18.61
C ASN A 575 0.76 -5.56 -17.32
N VAL A 576 1.55 -5.06 -16.35
CA VAL A 576 1.20 -3.96 -15.44
C VAL A 576 1.82 -2.67 -15.97
#